data_AF-A0A7Z1QJK5-F1
#
_entry.id   AF-A0A7Z1QJK5-F1
#
_cell.length_a   1.000
_cell.length_b   1.000
_cell.length_c   1.000
_cell.angle_alpha   90.00
_cell.angle_beta   90.00
_cell.angle_gamma   90.00
#
_symmetry.space_group_name_H-M   'P 1'
#
loop_
_entity.id
_entity.type
_entity.pdbx_description
1 polymer ?
#
loop_
_entity_poly.entity_id
_entity_poly.type
_entity_poly.pdbx_seq_one_letter_code
_entity_poly.pdbx_strand_id
1 'polypeptide(L)'
;MAKDIAFKLGAELNNEEAEIFADGYNSAMLKVNKNASTELPNDANLSTNSPVIPDGYALVPVEPTDEMIAAAMNCEDVLFNSDESFCVQFGNIYEAMLAAAPQH
;
A
#
# COMPACT_ATOMS: atom_id res chain seq x y z
N MET A 1 0.12 -16.50 -34.11
CA MET A 1 -0.36 -16.27 -32.72
C MET A 1 -1.16 -17.44 -32.18
N ALA A 2 -2.39 -17.74 -32.63
CA ALA A 2 -3.18 -18.85 -32.09
C ALA A 2 -2.51 -20.23 -32.24
N LYS A 3 -1.93 -20.50 -33.43
CA LYS A 3 -1.17 -21.72 -33.69
C LYS A 3 0.12 -21.83 -32.86
N ASP A 4 0.80 -20.73 -32.58
CA ASP A 4 2.01 -20.73 -31.73
C ASP A 4 1.69 -21.04 -30.27
N ILE A 5 0.54 -20.55 -29.78
CA ILE A 5 0.05 -20.85 -28.43
C ILE A 5 -0.36 -22.32 -28.35
N ALA A 6 -1.09 -22.83 -29.34
CA ALA A 6 -1.47 -24.23 -29.38
C ALA A 6 -0.25 -25.16 -29.44
N PHE A 7 0.74 -24.83 -30.26
CA PHE A 7 2.00 -25.57 -30.36
C PHE A 7 2.75 -25.63 -29.01
N LYS A 8 2.81 -24.52 -28.26
CA LYS A 8 3.38 -24.49 -26.90
C LYS A 8 2.61 -25.35 -25.89
N LEU A 9 1.31 -25.57 -26.12
CA LEU A 9 0.46 -26.41 -25.30
C LEU A 9 0.42 -27.87 -25.80
N GLY A 10 1.22 -28.23 -26.80
CA GLY A 10 1.27 -29.57 -27.38
C GLY A 10 0.05 -29.92 -28.24
N ALA A 11 -0.71 -28.93 -28.70
CA ALA A 11 -1.87 -29.09 -29.57
C ALA A 11 -1.56 -28.59 -30.99
N GLU A 12 -1.90 -29.39 -32.00
CA GLU A 12 -1.87 -28.96 -33.40
C GLU A 12 -3.27 -28.52 -33.81
N LEU A 13 -3.39 -27.26 -34.25
CA LEU A 13 -4.63 -26.70 -34.79
C LEU A 13 -4.55 -26.58 -36.30
N ASN A 14 -5.61 -26.98 -36.99
CA ASN A 14 -5.76 -26.72 -38.42
C ASN A 14 -6.14 -25.25 -38.69
N ASN A 15 -6.26 -24.86 -39.96
CA ASN A 15 -6.54 -23.45 -40.32
C ASN A 15 -7.91 -22.97 -39.82
N GLU A 16 -8.94 -23.80 -39.96
CA GLU A 16 -10.31 -23.49 -39.56
C GLU A 16 -10.41 -23.37 -38.04
N GLU A 17 -9.81 -24.30 -37.31
CA GLU A 17 -9.76 -24.24 -35.85
C GLU A 17 -9.01 -22.99 -35.37
N ALA A 18 -7.87 -22.66 -35.98
CA ALA A 18 -7.11 -21.47 -35.61
C ALA A 18 -7.89 -20.16 -35.83
N GLU A 19 -8.71 -20.09 -36.88
CA GLU A 19 -9.61 -18.96 -37.14
C GLU A 19 -10.72 -18.89 -36.09
N ILE A 20 -11.36 -20.02 -35.76
CA ILE A 20 -12.38 -20.11 -34.71
C ILE A 20 -11.83 -19.68 -33.34
N PHE A 21 -10.61 -20.10 -33.00
CA PHE A 21 -9.94 -19.69 -31.76
C PHE A 21 -9.65 -18.18 -31.74
N ALA A 22 -9.22 -17.61 -32.87
CA ALA A 22 -8.96 -16.17 -32.98
C ALA A 22 -10.26 -15.36 -32.89
N ASP A 23 -11.32 -15.81 -33.56
CA ASP A 23 -12.63 -15.16 -33.57
C ASP A 23 -13.30 -15.24 -32.19
N GLY A 24 -13.17 -16.38 -31.50
CA GLY A 24 -13.62 -16.55 -30.12
C GLY A 24 -12.90 -15.61 -29.15
N TYR A 25 -11.57 -15.49 -29.27
CA TYR A 25 -10.76 -14.57 -28.46
C TYR A 25 -11.14 -13.11 -28.73
N ASN A 26 -11.19 -12.71 -30.00
CA ASN A 26 -11.54 -11.35 -30.39
C ASN A 26 -12.98 -11.00 -29.97
N SER A 27 -13.92 -11.94 -30.07
CA SER A 27 -15.30 -11.76 -29.61
C SER A 27 -15.40 -11.62 -28.10
N ALA A 28 -14.61 -12.36 -27.33
CA ALA A 28 -14.54 -12.23 -25.87
C ALA A 28 -13.96 -10.87 -25.47
N MET A 29 -12.86 -10.44 -26.10
CA MET A 29 -12.27 -9.13 -25.87
C MET A 29 -13.19 -7.97 -26.30
N LEU A 30 -13.92 -8.11 -27.41
CA LEU A 30 -14.90 -7.13 -27.86
C LEU A 30 -16.08 -7.04 -26.88
N LYS A 31 -16.51 -8.18 -26.31
CA LYS A 31 -17.51 -8.20 -25.23
C LYS A 31 -17.00 -7.47 -23.99
N VAL A 32 -15.75 -7.70 -23.58
CA VAL A 32 -15.04 -7.00 -22.48
C VAL A 32 -14.88 -5.49 -22.74
N ASN A 33 -14.76 -5.07 -23.99
CA ASN A 33 -14.67 -3.64 -24.34
C ASN A 33 -16.05 -2.98 -24.45
N LYS A 34 -17.08 -3.74 -24.81
CA LYS A 34 -18.47 -3.25 -24.94
C LYS A 34 -19.14 -3.07 -23.57
N ASN A 35 -18.83 -3.91 -22.58
CA ASN A 35 -19.20 -3.69 -21.19
C ASN A 35 -18.23 -2.74 -20.44
N ALA A 36 -17.08 -2.36 -21.03
CA ALA A 36 -16.19 -1.29 -20.55
C ALA A 36 -16.44 0.09 -21.19
N SER A 37 -17.41 0.23 -22.10
CA SER A 37 -17.69 1.50 -22.80
C SER A 37 -18.84 2.32 -22.20
N THR A 38 -19.30 2.00 -20.99
CA THR A 38 -20.05 2.95 -20.13
C THR A 38 -19.35 3.27 -18.82
N GLU A 39 -18.23 2.61 -18.50
CA GLU A 39 -17.42 2.96 -17.35
C GLU A 39 -16.02 2.38 -17.54
N LEU A 40 -15.01 3.26 -17.49
CA LEU A 40 -13.62 2.86 -17.26
C LEU A 40 -13.63 1.81 -16.13
N PRO A 41 -13.00 0.63 -16.28
CA PRO A 41 -12.90 -0.28 -15.16
C PRO A 41 -12.12 0.44 -14.07
N ASN A 42 -12.84 0.83 -13.03
CA ASN A 42 -12.31 1.33 -11.76
C ASN A 42 -11.51 0.24 -11.00
N ASP A 43 -10.89 -0.68 -11.72
CA ASP A 43 -10.10 -1.80 -11.21
C ASP A 43 -8.61 -1.45 -11.07
N ALA A 44 -8.28 -0.15 -11.00
CA ALA A 44 -7.37 0.21 -9.93
C ALA A 44 -8.12 -0.11 -8.65
N ASN A 45 -7.94 -1.33 -8.13
CA ASN A 45 -8.25 -1.68 -6.76
C ASN A 45 -7.43 -0.75 -5.85
N LEU A 46 -7.85 0.51 -5.78
CA LEU A 46 -7.72 1.36 -4.62
C LEU A 46 -8.50 0.60 -3.57
N SER A 47 -7.82 -0.32 -2.91
CA SER A 47 -8.24 -0.81 -1.61
C SER A 47 -8.37 0.43 -0.74
N THR A 48 -9.57 1.01 -0.71
CA THR A 48 -9.96 2.12 0.16
C THR A 48 -10.09 1.67 1.61
N ASN A 49 -9.83 0.40 1.89
CA ASN A 49 -9.64 -0.13 3.23
C ASN A 49 -8.22 0.23 3.71
N SER A 50 -7.99 1.50 4.03
CA SER A 50 -6.91 1.84 4.94
C SER A 50 -7.15 1.08 6.25
N PRO A 51 -6.12 0.47 6.86
CA PRO A 51 -6.27 -0.16 8.17
C PRO A 51 -6.89 0.84 9.15
N VAL A 52 -7.97 0.44 9.80
CA VAL A 52 -8.55 1.24 10.89
C VAL A 52 -7.53 1.28 12.02
N ILE A 53 -7.11 2.48 12.40
CA ILE A 53 -6.24 2.67 13.56
C ILE A 53 -7.11 2.43 14.81
N PRO A 54 -6.80 1.46 15.67
CA PRO A 54 -7.58 1.23 16.88
C PRO A 54 -7.48 2.40 17.85
N ASP A 55 -8.47 2.54 18.73
CA ASP A 55 -8.46 3.56 19.78
C ASP A 55 -7.19 3.43 20.66
N GLY A 56 -6.54 4.56 20.92
CA GLY A 56 -5.30 4.61 21.69
C GLY A 56 -4.02 4.29 20.90
N TYR A 57 -4.12 4.07 19.58
CA TYR A 57 -2.97 3.90 18.70
C TYR A 57 -2.79 5.12 17.78
N ALA A 58 -1.55 5.39 17.38
CA ALA A 58 -1.20 6.41 16.40
C ALA A 58 -0.34 5.78 15.29
N LEU A 59 -0.54 6.20 14.04
CA LEU A 59 0.38 5.88 12.95
C LEU A 59 1.57 6.84 13.04
N VAL A 60 2.76 6.28 13.16
CA VAL A 60 4.01 7.02 13.17
C VAL A 60 5.01 6.36 12.23
N PRO A 61 5.94 7.14 11.64
CA PRO A 61 7.04 6.58 10.87
C PRO A 61 7.82 5.53 11.66
N VAL A 62 8.22 4.45 10.97
CA VAL A 62 9.04 3.39 11.58
C VAL A 62 10.41 3.95 12.01
N GLU A 63 10.98 4.82 11.18
CA GLU A 63 12.18 5.59 11.51
C GLU A 63 11.74 7.02 11.90
N PRO A 64 12.15 7.53 13.08
CA PRO A 64 11.81 8.89 13.49
C PRO A 64 12.30 9.94 12.50
N THR A 65 11.48 10.96 12.23
CA THR A 65 11.91 12.11 11.41
C THR A 65 12.83 13.03 12.20
N ASP A 66 13.51 13.94 11.50
CA ASP A 66 14.37 14.94 12.12
C ASP A 66 13.58 15.81 13.12
N GLU A 67 12.32 16.14 12.83
CA GLU A 67 11.46 16.89 13.75
C GLU A 67 11.10 16.09 15.00
N MET A 68 10.84 14.77 14.87
CA MET A 68 10.61 13.91 16.03
C MET A 68 11.87 13.81 16.90
N ILE A 69 13.04 13.69 16.29
CA ILE A 69 14.33 13.65 17.00
C ILE A 69 14.59 14.99 17.70
N ALA A 70 14.36 16.12 17.01
CA ALA A 70 14.50 17.44 17.60
C ALA A 70 13.53 17.65 18.77
N ALA A 71 12.29 17.17 18.67
CA ALA A 71 11.31 17.26 19.75
C ALA A 71 11.74 16.44 20.97
N ALA A 72 12.31 15.24 20.76
CA ALA A 72 12.89 14.44 21.83
C ALA A 72 14.05 15.18 22.52
N MET A 73 14.98 15.76 21.75
CA MET A 73 16.15 16.46 22.27
C MET A 73 15.83 17.76 23.02
N ASN A 74 14.74 18.44 22.65
CA ASN A 74 14.29 19.67 23.28
C ASN A 74 13.23 19.45 24.36
N CYS A 75 12.88 18.19 24.66
CA CYS A 75 11.95 17.86 25.73
C CYS A 75 12.59 18.18 27.09
N GLU A 76 11.82 18.77 28.01
CA GLU A 76 12.23 18.85 29.41
C GLU A 76 11.92 17.50 30.10
N ASP A 77 12.76 16.51 29.82
CA ASP A 77 12.60 15.12 30.24
C ASP A 77 13.49 14.73 31.42
N VAL A 78 14.46 15.58 31.80
CA VAL A 78 15.38 15.27 32.90
C VAL A 78 14.93 15.96 34.18
N LEU A 79 14.58 15.18 35.21
CA LEU A 79 14.40 15.70 36.57
C LEU A 79 15.66 15.47 37.40
N PHE A 80 16.05 16.51 38.13
CA PHE A 80 17.12 16.45 39.10
C PHE A 80 16.54 16.28 40.50
N ASN A 81 16.94 15.20 41.16
CA ASN A 81 16.53 14.89 42.51
C ASN A 81 17.43 15.63 43.52
N SER A 82 16.96 15.72 44.77
CA SER A 82 17.71 16.36 45.85
C SER A 82 18.97 15.60 46.27
N ASP A 83 19.13 14.35 45.82
CA ASP A 83 20.28 13.48 46.08
C ASP A 83 21.33 13.51 44.95
N GLU A 84 21.30 14.55 44.11
CA GLU A 84 22.18 14.74 42.93
C GLU A 84 22.01 13.68 41.83
N SER A 85 21.05 12.76 41.96
CA SER A 85 20.67 11.86 40.87
C SER A 85 19.78 12.55 39.85
N PHE A 86 19.76 12.03 38.63
CA PHE A 86 18.83 12.47 37.60
C PHE A 86 18.00 11.30 37.10
N CYS A 87 16.74 11.56 36.76
CA CYS A 87 15.90 10.60 36.07
C CYS A 87 15.42 11.16 34.74
N VAL A 88 15.54 10.35 33.71
CA VAL A 88 15.04 10.64 32.36
C VAL A 88 13.59 10.15 32.28
N GLN A 89 12.69 11.06 31.91
CA GLN A 89 11.27 10.82 31.75
C GLN A 89 11.00 10.42 30.30
N PHE A 90 11.34 9.17 29.96
CA PHE A 90 11.13 8.62 28.61
C PHE A 90 9.69 8.75 28.11
N GLY A 91 8.70 8.79 29.02
CA GLY A 91 7.30 9.07 28.68
C GLY A 91 7.12 10.44 28.02
N ASN A 92 7.70 11.50 28.60
CA ASN A 92 7.63 12.85 28.04
C ASN A 92 8.33 12.94 26.69
N ILE A 93 9.47 12.25 26.54
CA ILE A 93 10.19 12.18 25.26
C ILE A 93 9.29 11.54 24.20
N TYR A 94 8.67 10.40 24.54
CA TYR A 94 7.79 9.69 23.63
C TYR A 94 6.57 10.52 23.25
N GLU A 95 5.95 11.20 24.21
CA GLU A 95 4.83 12.13 23.95
C GLU A 95 5.26 13.30 23.04
N ALA A 96 6.45 13.86 23.24
CA ALA A 96 7.00 14.91 22.38
C ALA A 96 7.25 14.40 20.94
N MET A 97 7.79 13.19 20.81
CA MET A 97 7.98 12.55 19.50
C MET A 97 6.65 12.27 18.80
N LEU A 98 5.63 11.80 19.53
CA LEU A 98 4.29 11.57 18.98
C LEU A 98 3.62 12.88 18.55
N ALA A 99 3.79 13.96 19.32
CA ALA A 99 3.24 15.27 18.98
C ALA A 99 3.89 15.87 17.72
N ALA A 100 5.17 15.57 17.48
CA ALA A 100 5.92 16.00 16.30
C ALA A 100 5.77 15.04 15.10
N ALA A 101 5.14 13.87 15.28
CA ALA A 101 4.96 12.92 14.19
C ALA A 101 4.03 13.50 13.10
N PRO A 102 4.27 13.18 11.82
CA PRO A 102 3.40 13.62 10.73
C PRO A 102 1.95 13.15 10.94
N GLN A 103 1.01 14.09 10.87
CA GLN A 103 -0.42 13.81 10.95
C GLN A 103 -1.01 13.72 9.54
N HIS A 104 -1.80 12.67 9.29
CA HIS A 104 -2.47 12.41 8.00
C HIS A 104 -3.74 13.25 7.81
#